data_AF-R7QVW1-F1
#
_entry.id   AF-R7QVW1-F1
#
_cell.length_a   1.000
_cell.length_b   1.000
_cell.length_c   1.000
_cell.angle_alpha   90.00
_cell.angle_beta   90.00
_cell.angle_gamma   90.00
#
_symmetry.space_group_name_H-M   'P 1'
#
loop_
_entity.id
_entity.type
_entity.pdbx_description
1 polymer ?
#
loop_
_entity_poly.entity_id
_entity_poly.type
_entity_poly.pdbx_seq_one_letter_code
_entity_poly.pdbx_strand_id
1 'polypeptide(L)'
;MQINVEIKEGLAEPVVTIQCGKKDHFIEQLIAALRIMDRQLTVSFHGAATTLALSEILYIESVDRKCFVYTKDNVFETTKRLYELEQQLVSFLFLRIQAIRAGTQTFTGGEIMDNKKHFLDYLAQIFRIFGITILILAVFACMIGDQAATYSTMFVLGHSGLSVSTLFQFLLSSACITAFRFVFFTDTFFKKMSLAIRTILMILCVIFLAGVFAYLFGWFPVSEPQCWLAFFICFGICFAVSAVLSVLKESADNRHLAKGLKSLKEDTSDGITHCK
;
A
#
# COMPACT_ATOMS: atom_id res chain seq x y z
N MET A 1 -30.96 -4.11 -24.11
CA MET A 1 -30.69 -5.54 -23.87
C MET A 1 -31.96 -6.30 -24.21
N GLN A 2 -31.89 -7.30 -25.08
CA GLN A 2 -32.99 -8.22 -25.35
C GLN A 2 -32.58 -9.58 -24.80
N ILE A 3 -33.46 -10.23 -24.05
CA ILE A 3 -33.22 -11.56 -23.47
C ILE A 3 -34.17 -12.52 -24.20
N ASN A 4 -33.61 -13.41 -24.99
CA ASN A 4 -34.35 -14.45 -25.69
C ASN A 4 -34.05 -15.79 -25.01
N VAL A 5 -35.11 -16.52 -24.64
CA VAL A 5 -35.00 -17.86 -24.05
C VAL A 5 -35.57 -18.85 -25.06
N GLU A 6 -34.71 -19.73 -25.58
CA GLU A 6 -35.11 -20.80 -26.50
C GLU A 6 -35.23 -22.12 -25.72
N ILE A 7 -36.39 -22.76 -25.80
CA ILE A 7 -36.60 -24.10 -25.23
C ILE A 7 -36.38 -25.11 -26.35
N LYS A 8 -35.41 -26.03 -26.19
CA LYS A 8 -35.15 -27.13 -27.14
C LYS A 8 -35.33 -28.46 -26.40
N GLU A 9 -36.02 -29.40 -27.04
CA GLU A 9 -36.15 -30.76 -26.52
C GLU A 9 -34.83 -31.52 -26.67
N GLY A 10 -34.47 -32.35 -25.68
CA GLY A 10 -33.28 -33.20 -25.72
C GLY A 10 -31.97 -32.59 -25.22
N LEU A 11 -31.99 -31.41 -24.58
CA LEU A 11 -30.82 -30.88 -23.85
C LEU A 11 -30.58 -31.68 -22.56
N ALA A 12 -29.38 -32.19 -22.39
CA ALA A 12 -28.96 -32.87 -21.15
C ALA A 12 -28.63 -31.87 -20.02
N GLU A 13 -28.20 -30.66 -20.36
CA GLU A 13 -27.82 -29.61 -19.42
C GLU A 13 -28.16 -28.22 -19.99
N PRO A 14 -28.34 -27.18 -19.14
CA PRO A 14 -28.58 -25.83 -19.59
C PRO A 14 -27.37 -25.27 -20.36
N VAL A 15 -27.59 -24.79 -21.59
CA VAL A 15 -26.55 -24.15 -22.41
C VAL A 15 -26.87 -22.67 -22.58
N VAL A 16 -25.94 -21.79 -22.19
CA VAL A 16 -26.08 -20.33 -22.34
C VAL A 16 -25.27 -19.86 -23.55
N THR A 17 -25.96 -19.32 -24.56
CA THR A 17 -25.33 -18.73 -25.75
C THR A 17 -25.42 -17.21 -25.70
N ILE A 18 -24.28 -16.51 -25.72
CA ILE A 18 -24.20 -15.04 -25.69
C ILE A 18 -23.83 -14.53 -27.08
N GLN A 19 -24.76 -13.87 -27.76
CA GLN A 19 -24.52 -13.21 -29.05
C GLN A 19 -24.26 -11.72 -28.83
N CYS A 20 -23.09 -11.22 -29.24
CA CYS A 20 -22.70 -9.82 -29.07
C CYS A 20 -21.87 -9.33 -30.25
N GLY A 21 -21.94 -8.03 -30.56
CA GLY A 21 -21.14 -7.42 -31.64
C GLY A 21 -19.66 -7.25 -31.29
N LYS A 22 -19.32 -7.24 -30.00
CA LYS A 22 -17.95 -7.19 -29.48
C LYS A 22 -17.90 -7.80 -28.07
N LYS A 23 -16.82 -8.52 -27.76
CA LYS A 23 -16.51 -8.97 -26.41
C LYS A 23 -15.90 -7.83 -25.60
N ASP A 24 -16.75 -7.01 -24.99
CA ASP A 24 -16.35 -5.88 -24.16
C ASP A 24 -16.43 -6.21 -22.66
N HIS A 25 -16.15 -5.21 -21.81
CA HIS A 25 -16.15 -5.40 -20.35
C HIS A 25 -17.53 -5.83 -19.81
N PHE A 26 -18.62 -5.40 -20.45
CA PHE A 26 -19.97 -5.78 -20.05
C PHE A 26 -20.24 -7.26 -20.31
N ILE A 27 -19.82 -7.77 -21.47
CA ILE A 27 -19.93 -9.20 -21.79
C ILE A 27 -19.08 -10.07 -20.84
N GLU A 28 -17.88 -9.61 -20.46
CA GLU A 28 -17.05 -10.33 -19.48
C GLU A 28 -17.71 -10.39 -18.10
N GLN A 29 -18.33 -9.29 -17.62
CA GLN A 29 -19.07 -9.28 -16.36
C GLN A 29 -20.27 -10.24 -16.39
N LEU A 30 -20.99 -10.30 -17.52
CA LEU A 30 -22.12 -11.22 -17.70
C LEU A 30 -21.66 -12.69 -17.64
N ILE A 31 -20.54 -13.01 -18.30
CA ILE A 31 -19.94 -14.36 -18.25
C ILE A 31 -19.52 -14.69 -16.81
N ALA A 32 -18.90 -13.76 -16.10
CA ALA A 32 -18.50 -13.94 -14.70
C ALA A 32 -19.71 -14.22 -13.79
N ALA A 33 -20.80 -13.45 -13.95
CA ALA A 33 -22.04 -13.63 -13.20
C ALA A 33 -22.65 -15.03 -13.38
N LEU A 34 -22.70 -15.52 -14.62
CA LEU A 34 -23.21 -16.86 -14.93
C LEU A 34 -22.35 -17.95 -14.29
N ARG A 35 -21.03 -17.80 -14.30
CA ARG A 35 -20.11 -18.81 -13.76
C ARG A 35 -20.14 -18.92 -12.23
N ILE A 36 -20.63 -17.89 -11.52
CA ILE A 36 -20.76 -17.95 -10.04
C ILE A 36 -21.76 -19.02 -9.61
N MET A 37 -22.82 -19.24 -10.39
CA MET A 37 -23.95 -20.09 -10.01
C MET A 37 -23.55 -21.56 -9.79
N ASP A 38 -22.55 -22.06 -10.51
CA ASP A 38 -22.09 -23.46 -10.45
C ASP A 38 -20.82 -23.65 -9.59
N ARG A 39 -20.37 -22.61 -8.87
CA ARG A 39 -19.12 -22.66 -8.12
C ARG A 39 -19.37 -22.82 -6.63
N GLN A 40 -18.56 -23.68 -6.03
CA GLN A 40 -18.53 -23.90 -4.60
C GLN A 40 -17.12 -23.66 -4.03
N LEU A 41 -17.06 -23.16 -2.80
CA LEU A 41 -15.86 -22.97 -2.02
C LEU A 41 -15.83 -24.00 -0.89
N THR A 42 -14.69 -24.67 -0.71
CA THR A 42 -14.47 -25.53 0.45
C THR A 42 -14.25 -24.68 1.69
N VAL A 43 -15.09 -24.91 2.69
CA VAL A 43 -15.08 -24.21 3.98
C VAL A 43 -15.22 -25.21 5.13
N SER A 44 -15.04 -24.76 6.35
CA SER A 44 -15.16 -25.54 7.59
C SER A 44 -16.25 -24.91 8.44
N PHE A 45 -17.21 -25.73 8.85
CA PHE A 45 -18.27 -25.37 9.79
C PHE A 45 -18.11 -26.22 11.05
N HIS A 46 -17.89 -25.60 12.20
CA HIS A 46 -17.62 -26.30 13.47
C HIS A 46 -16.50 -27.37 13.40
N GLY A 47 -15.51 -27.16 12.54
CA GLY A 47 -14.37 -28.09 12.36
C GLY A 47 -14.59 -29.21 11.34
N ALA A 48 -15.78 -29.30 10.73
CA ALA A 48 -16.07 -30.23 9.65
C ALA A 48 -15.98 -29.52 8.28
N ALA A 49 -15.28 -30.11 7.32
CA ALA A 49 -15.20 -29.59 5.97
C ALA A 49 -16.54 -29.76 5.23
N THR A 50 -17.01 -28.69 4.60
CA THR A 50 -18.21 -28.65 3.77
C THR A 50 -17.96 -27.78 2.53
N THR A 51 -18.88 -27.80 1.57
CA THR A 51 -18.88 -26.92 0.41
C THR A 51 -19.96 -25.84 0.57
N LEU A 52 -19.63 -24.62 0.17
CA LEU A 52 -20.51 -23.46 0.23
C LEU A 52 -20.63 -22.83 -1.15
N ALA A 53 -21.84 -22.55 -1.62
CA ALA A 53 -22.03 -21.91 -2.92
C ALA A 53 -21.44 -20.49 -2.93
N LEU A 54 -20.75 -20.10 -4.00
CA LEU A 54 -20.17 -18.75 -4.09
C LEU A 54 -21.25 -17.66 -4.03
N SER A 55 -22.47 -17.95 -4.49
CA SER A 55 -23.62 -17.05 -4.44
C SER A 55 -24.14 -16.76 -3.02
N GLU A 56 -23.83 -17.61 -2.04
CA GLU A 56 -24.25 -17.43 -0.64
C GLU A 56 -23.25 -16.58 0.16
N ILE A 57 -22.06 -16.37 -0.39
CA ILE A 57 -20.99 -15.60 0.27
C ILE A 57 -21.28 -14.11 0.13
N LEU A 58 -21.46 -13.42 1.26
CA LEU A 58 -21.61 -11.97 1.30
C LEU A 58 -20.25 -11.27 1.26
N TYR A 59 -19.32 -11.72 2.11
CA TYR A 59 -17.94 -11.22 2.15
C TYR A 59 -17.01 -12.24 2.82
N ILE A 60 -15.70 -12.00 2.66
CA ILE A 60 -14.64 -12.81 3.25
C ILE A 60 -13.71 -11.86 4.01
N GLU A 61 -13.39 -12.22 5.25
CA GLU A 61 -12.48 -11.45 6.10
C GLU A 61 -11.30 -12.32 6.56
N SER A 62 -10.18 -11.68 6.87
CA SER A 62 -9.04 -12.33 7.50
C SER A 62 -8.85 -11.80 8.93
N VAL A 63 -9.05 -12.65 9.94
CA VAL A 63 -8.86 -12.33 11.37
C VAL A 63 -7.82 -13.29 11.96
N ASP A 64 -6.81 -12.77 12.65
CA ASP A 64 -5.75 -13.56 13.31
C ASP A 64 -5.14 -14.69 12.45
N ARG A 65 -4.87 -14.38 11.18
CA ARG A 65 -4.29 -15.27 10.15
C ARG A 65 -5.22 -16.39 9.65
N LYS A 66 -6.48 -16.39 10.06
CA LYS A 66 -7.53 -17.27 9.55
C LYS A 66 -8.48 -16.48 8.65
N CYS A 67 -9.04 -17.13 7.65
CA CYS A 67 -10.04 -16.53 6.78
C CYS A 67 -11.43 -17.03 7.15
N PHE A 68 -12.35 -16.09 7.30
CA PHE A 68 -13.74 -16.33 7.62
C PHE A 68 -14.62 -15.93 6.44
N VAL A 69 -15.57 -16.79 6.11
CA VAL A 69 -16.51 -16.63 5.00
C VAL A 69 -17.89 -16.40 5.60
N TYR A 70 -18.46 -15.24 5.33
CA TYR A 70 -19.72 -14.80 5.92
C TYR A 70 -20.85 -14.99 4.93
N THR A 71 -21.89 -15.68 5.38
CA THR A 71 -23.17 -15.74 4.68
C THR A 71 -24.21 -14.95 5.48
N LYS A 72 -25.46 -14.95 5.02
CA LYS A 72 -26.55 -14.31 5.75
C LYS A 72 -26.76 -14.89 7.15
N ASP A 73 -26.63 -16.21 7.28
CA ASP A 73 -27.06 -16.93 8.48
C ASP A 73 -25.89 -17.56 9.25
N ASN A 74 -24.73 -17.76 8.60
CA ASN A 74 -23.63 -18.53 9.17
C ASN A 74 -22.26 -17.90 8.89
N VAL A 75 -21.28 -18.29 9.72
CA VAL A 75 -19.87 -17.95 9.55
C VAL A 75 -19.08 -19.24 9.41
N PHE A 76 -18.29 -19.33 8.35
CA PHE A 76 -17.45 -20.49 8.06
C PHE A 76 -15.96 -20.11 8.13
N GLU A 77 -15.09 -21.07 8.44
CA GLU A 77 -13.63 -20.88 8.35
C GLU A 77 -13.12 -21.50 7.03
N THR A 78 -12.12 -20.90 6.38
CA THR A 78 -11.41 -21.55 5.27
C THR A 78 -9.92 -21.62 5.56
N THR A 79 -9.30 -22.72 5.14
CA THR A 79 -7.85 -22.94 5.28
C THR A 79 -7.03 -22.13 4.28
N LYS A 80 -7.69 -21.62 3.22
CA LYS A 80 -7.08 -20.77 2.20
C LYS A 80 -6.81 -19.38 2.75
N ARG A 81 -5.68 -18.80 2.33
CA ARG A 81 -5.35 -17.41 2.67
C ARG A 81 -6.09 -16.44 1.76
N LEU A 82 -6.26 -15.20 2.23
CA LEU A 82 -7.02 -14.16 1.51
C LEU A 82 -6.50 -13.91 0.08
N TYR A 83 -5.19 -13.97 -0.16
CA TYR A 83 -4.64 -13.80 -1.51
C TYR A 83 -4.95 -14.99 -2.43
N GLU A 84 -5.07 -16.21 -1.88
CA GLU A 84 -5.43 -17.41 -2.65
C GLU A 84 -6.90 -17.35 -3.03
N LEU A 85 -7.74 -16.89 -2.11
CA LEU A 85 -9.16 -16.62 -2.35
C LEU A 85 -9.32 -15.52 -3.39
N GLU A 86 -8.54 -14.43 -3.30
CA GLU A 86 -8.56 -13.35 -4.29
C GLU A 86 -8.24 -13.87 -5.70
N GLN A 87 -7.17 -14.64 -5.88
CA GLN A 87 -6.83 -15.23 -7.18
C GLN A 87 -7.91 -16.18 -7.70
N GLN A 88 -8.58 -16.92 -6.81
CA GLN A 88 -9.65 -17.84 -7.21
C GLN A 88 -10.96 -17.12 -7.51
N LEU A 89 -11.21 -15.96 -6.89
CA LEU A 89 -12.48 -15.25 -6.91
C LEU A 89 -12.48 -14.00 -7.81
N VAL A 90 -11.31 -13.57 -8.30
CA VAL A 90 -11.16 -12.39 -9.19
C VAL A 90 -12.03 -12.48 -10.44
N SER A 91 -12.28 -13.71 -10.91
CA SER A 91 -13.11 -13.99 -12.10
C SER A 91 -14.61 -14.03 -11.81
N PHE A 92 -15.03 -13.83 -10.54
CA PHE A 92 -16.37 -14.15 -10.03
C PHE A 92 -16.99 -12.98 -9.26
N LEU A 93 -16.81 -11.75 -9.75
CA LEU A 93 -17.40 -10.51 -9.20
C LEU A 93 -17.05 -10.20 -7.73
N PHE A 94 -16.18 -10.98 -7.09
CA PHE A 94 -15.62 -10.62 -5.79
C PHE A 94 -14.63 -9.47 -5.97
N LEU A 95 -14.87 -8.40 -5.23
CA LEU A 95 -14.01 -7.23 -5.18
C LEU A 95 -13.29 -7.20 -3.85
N ARG A 96 -11.97 -7.04 -3.89
CA ARG A 96 -11.19 -6.81 -2.68
C ARG A 96 -11.43 -5.39 -2.18
N ILE A 97 -12.21 -5.26 -1.12
CA ILE A 97 -12.35 -4.02 -0.37
C ILE A 97 -11.39 -4.13 0.81
N GLN A 98 -10.17 -3.61 0.66
CA GLN A 98 -9.27 -3.44 1.83
C GLN A 98 -9.90 -2.42 2.80
N ALA A 99 -9.45 -2.38 4.04
CA ALA A 99 -9.75 -1.27 4.95
C ALA A 99 -9.28 0.05 4.32
N ILE A 100 -10.17 0.71 3.57
CA ILE A 100 -9.91 1.98 2.92
C ILE A 100 -9.82 3.02 4.03
N ARG A 101 -8.60 3.45 4.33
CA ARG A 101 -8.38 4.77 4.93
C ARG A 101 -8.98 5.76 3.93
N ALA A 102 -10.02 6.49 4.35
CA ALA A 102 -10.82 7.39 3.53
C ALA A 102 -9.97 8.14 2.48
N GLY A 103 -10.21 7.83 1.20
CA GLY A 103 -9.49 8.45 0.08
C GLY A 103 -9.34 7.56 -1.14
N THR A 104 -10.35 7.61 -2.02
CA THR A 104 -10.22 7.44 -3.48
C THR A 104 -10.35 6.03 -4.08
N GLN A 105 -11.53 5.86 -4.69
CA GLN A 105 -11.97 5.09 -5.88
C GLN A 105 -11.50 3.64 -6.11
N THR A 106 -12.50 2.75 -6.06
CA THR A 106 -12.59 1.46 -6.75
C THR A 106 -13.24 1.60 -8.13
N PHE A 107 -12.58 1.15 -9.20
CA PHE A 107 -13.23 0.47 -10.33
C PHE A 107 -12.24 -0.41 -11.12
N THR A 108 -12.81 -1.41 -11.79
CA THR A 108 -12.29 -2.73 -12.21
C THR A 108 -11.46 -2.76 -13.51
N GLY A 109 -10.74 -3.88 -13.70
CA GLY A 109 -10.42 -4.46 -15.01
C GLY A 109 -9.04 -4.13 -15.59
N GLY A 110 -8.10 -5.08 -15.52
CA GLY A 110 -6.81 -4.97 -16.23
C GLY A 110 -5.71 -5.91 -15.77
N GLU A 111 -5.93 -7.23 -15.80
CA GLU A 111 -4.89 -8.23 -15.56
C GLU A 111 -3.90 -8.36 -16.75
N ILE A 112 -3.14 -7.31 -17.10
CA ILE A 112 -1.77 -7.41 -17.67
C ILE A 112 -0.89 -6.21 -17.21
N MET A 113 -1.35 -5.38 -16.25
CA MET A 113 -0.67 -4.12 -15.95
C MET A 113 -0.15 -3.95 -14.51
N ASP A 114 -0.16 -4.99 -13.68
CA ASP A 114 0.20 -4.81 -12.26
C ASP A 114 1.71 -4.68 -12.02
N ASN A 115 2.57 -5.41 -12.75
CA ASN A 115 4.02 -5.25 -12.59
C ASN A 115 4.55 -3.94 -13.19
N LYS A 116 4.00 -3.53 -14.36
CA LYS A 116 4.39 -2.27 -15.01
C LYS A 116 3.88 -1.04 -14.25
N LYS A 117 2.66 -1.08 -13.70
CA LYS A 117 2.14 0.00 -12.83
C LYS A 117 3.03 0.18 -11.61
N HIS A 118 3.38 -0.90 -10.92
CA HIS A 118 4.24 -0.84 -9.75
C HIS A 118 5.62 -0.25 -10.08
N PHE A 119 6.24 -0.66 -11.19
CA PHE A 119 7.49 -0.07 -11.67
C PHE A 119 7.37 1.42 -12.03
N LEU A 120 6.31 1.80 -12.73
CA LEU A 120 6.05 3.20 -13.10
C LEU A 120 5.76 4.07 -11.87
N ASP A 121 5.07 3.53 -10.87
CA ASP A 121 4.81 4.20 -9.59
C ASP A 121 6.11 4.47 -8.82
N TYR A 122 7.06 3.53 -8.87
CA TYR A 122 8.41 3.72 -8.31
C TYR A 122 9.19 4.78 -9.05
N LEU A 123 9.20 4.70 -10.38
CA LEU A 123 9.88 5.68 -11.20
C LEU A 123 9.30 7.08 -10.94
N ALA A 124 7.98 7.20 -10.86
CA ALA A 124 7.30 8.43 -10.47
C ALA A 124 7.67 8.88 -9.05
N GLN A 125 7.83 7.95 -8.10
CA GLN A 125 8.30 8.29 -6.75
C GLN A 125 9.72 8.86 -6.75
N ILE A 126 10.64 8.24 -7.50
CA ILE A 126 12.03 8.71 -7.64
C ILE A 126 12.02 10.12 -8.22
N PHE A 127 11.28 10.36 -9.30
CA PHE A 127 11.18 11.69 -9.92
C PHE A 127 10.56 12.75 -9.01
N ARG A 128 9.59 12.38 -8.15
CA ARG A 128 9.05 13.30 -7.13
C ARG A 128 10.10 13.71 -6.10
N ILE A 129 10.83 12.75 -5.54
CA ILE A 129 11.88 13.01 -4.55
C ILE A 129 12.98 13.85 -5.17
N PHE A 130 13.43 13.47 -6.36
CA PHE A 130 14.43 14.20 -7.13
C PHE A 130 13.97 15.63 -7.42
N GLY A 131 12.77 15.82 -7.97
CA GLY A 131 12.25 17.14 -8.35
C GLY A 131 12.12 18.09 -7.16
N ILE A 132 11.59 17.62 -6.02
CA ILE A 132 11.50 18.44 -4.80
C ILE A 132 12.90 18.80 -4.30
N THR A 133 13.84 17.86 -4.32
CA THR A 133 15.22 18.11 -3.86
C THR A 133 15.94 19.12 -4.75
N ILE A 134 15.82 19.01 -6.07
CA ILE A 134 16.41 19.97 -7.01
C ILE A 134 15.79 21.36 -6.86
N LEU A 135 14.47 21.45 -6.64
CA LEU A 135 13.80 22.72 -6.40
C LEU A 135 14.35 23.40 -5.14
N ILE A 136 14.51 22.65 -4.05
CA ILE A 136 15.09 23.16 -2.80
C ILE A 136 16.55 23.59 -3.02
N LEU A 137 17.35 22.79 -3.72
CA LEU A 137 18.75 23.14 -4.04
C LEU A 137 18.84 24.37 -4.93
N ALA A 138 17.94 24.54 -5.90
CA ALA A 138 17.89 25.73 -6.74
C ALA A 138 17.59 26.99 -5.92
N VAL A 139 16.64 26.92 -4.97
CA VAL A 139 16.37 28.01 -4.04
C VAL A 139 17.60 28.35 -3.19
N PHE A 140 18.28 27.34 -2.64
CA PHE A 140 19.51 27.57 -1.87
C PHE A 140 20.66 28.12 -2.70
N ALA A 141 20.81 27.65 -3.95
CA ALA A 141 21.80 28.17 -4.89
C ALA A 141 21.54 29.66 -5.18
N CYS A 142 20.28 30.06 -5.37
CA CYS A 142 19.94 31.47 -5.57
C CYS A 142 20.16 32.33 -4.30
N MET A 143 19.90 31.79 -3.11
CA MET A 143 20.00 32.56 -1.86
C MET A 143 21.44 32.67 -1.32
N ILE A 144 22.21 31.57 -1.37
CA ILE A 144 23.50 31.43 -0.65
C ILE A 144 24.56 30.71 -1.52
N GLY A 145 24.28 30.46 -2.80
CA GLY A 145 25.14 29.65 -3.67
C GLY A 145 26.58 30.14 -3.77
N ASP A 146 26.79 31.46 -3.91
CA ASP A 146 28.14 32.03 -4.07
C ASP A 146 29.01 31.85 -2.81
N GLN A 147 28.38 31.91 -1.63
CA GLN A 147 29.07 31.66 -0.35
C GLN A 147 29.32 30.17 -0.14
N ALA A 148 28.44 29.31 -0.64
CA ALA A 148 28.53 27.86 -0.52
C ALA A 148 29.46 27.22 -1.57
N ALA A 149 29.75 27.91 -2.68
CA ALA A 149 30.59 27.41 -3.78
C ALA A 149 32.01 27.04 -3.35
N THR A 150 32.54 27.72 -2.33
CA THR A 150 33.87 27.48 -1.77
C THR A 150 33.93 26.28 -0.83
N TYR A 151 32.78 25.82 -0.33
CA TYR A 151 32.69 24.74 0.65
C TYR A 151 32.08 23.46 0.07
N SER A 152 31.13 23.55 -0.86
CA SER A 152 30.36 22.40 -1.32
C SER A 152 30.44 22.19 -2.83
N THR A 153 30.75 20.96 -3.24
CA THR A 153 30.73 20.54 -4.64
C THR A 153 29.35 20.67 -5.29
N MET A 154 28.28 20.76 -4.48
CA MET A 154 26.92 20.95 -4.97
C MET A 154 26.70 22.32 -5.62
N PHE A 155 27.36 23.36 -5.07
CA PHE A 155 27.15 24.76 -5.40
C PHE A 155 28.34 25.37 -6.15
N VAL A 156 29.14 24.57 -6.85
CA VAL A 156 30.33 25.04 -7.59
C VAL A 156 30.02 26.17 -8.57
N LEU A 157 28.81 26.20 -9.15
CA LEU A 157 28.36 27.27 -10.05
C LEU A 157 27.69 28.45 -9.32
N GLY A 158 27.66 28.44 -7.98
CA GLY A 158 27.04 29.48 -7.16
C GLY A 158 25.58 29.74 -7.54
N HIS A 159 25.22 31.01 -7.69
CA HIS A 159 23.88 31.42 -8.15
C HIS A 159 23.62 31.11 -9.64
N SER A 160 24.66 30.79 -10.43
CA SER A 160 24.52 30.57 -11.88
C SER A 160 23.84 29.25 -12.23
N GLY A 161 23.73 28.32 -11.27
CA GLY A 161 22.97 27.08 -11.43
C GLY A 161 23.55 25.89 -10.67
N LEU A 162 23.03 24.70 -10.96
CA LEU A 162 23.52 23.44 -10.41
C LEU A 162 24.36 22.69 -11.45
N SER A 163 25.46 22.08 -11.01
CA SER A 163 26.30 21.28 -11.90
C SER A 163 25.56 20.05 -12.40
N VAL A 164 25.84 19.64 -13.64
CA VAL A 164 25.26 18.41 -14.22
C VAL A 164 25.66 17.18 -13.40
N SER A 165 26.88 17.15 -12.85
CA SER A 165 27.33 16.12 -11.91
C SER A 165 26.44 16.05 -10.67
N THR A 166 26.10 17.19 -10.07
CA THR A 166 25.22 17.26 -8.89
C THR A 166 23.86 16.64 -9.21
N LEU A 167 23.28 16.94 -10.38
CA LEU A 167 22.00 16.38 -10.80
C LEU A 167 22.02 14.84 -10.87
N PHE A 168 23.04 14.25 -11.50
CA PHE A 168 23.16 12.80 -11.57
C PHE A 168 23.42 12.15 -10.20
N GLN A 169 24.19 12.80 -9.34
CA GLN A 169 24.45 12.31 -7.97
C GLN A 169 23.15 12.28 -7.14
N PHE A 170 22.33 13.33 -7.21
CA PHE A 170 21.03 13.37 -6.52
C PHE A 170 20.00 12.42 -7.13
N LEU A 171 20.03 12.21 -8.45
CA LEU A 171 19.20 11.18 -9.10
C LEU A 171 19.55 9.79 -8.57
N LEU A 172 20.84 9.44 -8.52
CA LEU A 172 21.32 8.18 -7.97
C LEU A 172 20.94 8.02 -6.49
N SER A 173 21.15 9.07 -5.69
CA SER A 173 20.75 9.10 -4.27
C SER A 173 19.25 8.84 -4.09
N SER A 174 18.40 9.52 -4.87
CA SER A 174 16.94 9.35 -4.80
C SER A 174 16.47 7.94 -5.19
N ALA A 175 17.15 7.30 -6.15
CA ALA A 175 16.90 5.91 -6.52
C ALA A 175 17.30 4.96 -5.38
N CYS A 176 18.48 5.16 -4.78
CA CYS A 176 18.94 4.37 -3.64
C CYS A 176 18.01 4.53 -2.43
N ILE A 177 17.61 5.75 -2.06
CA ILE A 177 16.66 6.02 -0.96
C ILE A 177 15.35 5.26 -1.19
N THR A 178 14.83 5.27 -2.42
CA THR A 178 13.59 4.56 -2.78
C THR A 178 13.75 3.04 -2.69
N ALA A 179 14.88 2.50 -3.15
CA ALA A 179 15.21 1.08 -3.05
C ALA A 179 15.35 0.61 -1.59
N PHE A 180 16.03 1.38 -0.74
CA PHE A 180 16.13 1.09 0.70
C PHE A 180 14.75 1.12 1.36
N ARG A 181 13.91 2.10 1.01
CA ARG A 181 12.53 2.14 1.51
C ARG A 181 11.79 0.85 1.16
N PHE A 182 11.95 0.31 -0.05
CA PHE A 182 11.32 -0.96 -0.43
C PHE A 182 11.85 -2.15 0.40
N VAL A 183 13.16 -2.27 0.60
CA VAL A 183 13.75 -3.34 1.42
C VAL A 183 13.22 -3.31 2.86
N PHE A 184 13.11 -2.13 3.47
CA PHE A 184 12.54 -1.99 4.82
C PHE A 184 11.02 -2.16 4.86
N PHE A 185 10.33 -1.92 3.74
CA PHE A 185 8.89 -2.13 3.66
C PHE A 185 8.48 -3.55 3.30
N THR A 186 9.41 -4.35 2.79
CA THR A 186 9.19 -5.76 2.50
C THR A 186 9.18 -6.54 3.82
N ASP A 187 8.08 -7.24 4.09
CA ASP A 187 7.79 -7.97 5.34
C ASP A 187 8.79 -9.10 5.69
N THR A 188 9.86 -9.27 4.91
CA THR A 188 10.88 -10.30 5.10
C THR A 188 11.76 -10.03 6.33
N PHE A 189 11.98 -8.78 6.73
CA PHE A 189 13.05 -8.47 7.71
C PHE A 189 12.61 -8.22 9.16
N PHE A 190 11.35 -7.87 9.48
CA PHE A 190 10.99 -7.50 10.88
C PHE A 190 9.55 -7.89 11.28
N LYS A 191 9.35 -9.18 11.56
CA LYS A 191 8.05 -9.82 11.82
C LYS A 191 7.39 -9.50 13.19
N LYS A 192 7.92 -8.54 13.98
CA LYS A 192 7.51 -8.34 15.39
C LYS A 192 7.55 -6.91 15.97
N MET A 193 7.84 -5.86 15.19
CA MET A 193 8.07 -4.51 15.76
C MET A 193 6.94 -3.53 15.45
N SER A 194 6.72 -2.55 16.36
CA SER A 194 5.70 -1.51 16.21
C SER A 194 5.97 -0.62 14.99
N LEU A 195 4.91 0.00 14.48
CA LEU A 195 4.92 0.89 13.31
C LEU A 195 5.91 2.08 13.49
N ALA A 196 6.13 2.51 14.73
CA ALA A 196 7.09 3.54 15.11
C ALA A 196 8.54 3.09 14.91
N ILE A 197 8.91 1.88 15.36
CA ILE A 197 10.28 1.37 15.26
C ILE A 197 10.69 1.19 13.79
N ARG A 198 9.77 0.71 12.94
CA ARG A 198 10.00 0.60 11.49
C ARG A 198 10.30 1.95 10.85
N THR A 199 9.60 3.01 11.28
CA THR A 199 9.80 4.38 10.79
C THR A 199 11.14 4.95 11.26
N ILE A 200 11.50 4.73 12.52
CA ILE A 200 12.80 5.13 13.09
C ILE A 200 13.96 4.45 12.34
N LEU A 201 13.86 3.14 12.12
CA LEU A 201 14.89 2.36 11.42
C LEU A 201 15.06 2.82 9.97
N MET A 202 13.96 3.08 9.26
CA MET A 202 13.99 3.64 7.90
C MET A 202 14.70 5.01 7.88
N ILE A 203 14.38 5.90 8.81
CA ILE A 203 15.00 7.22 8.91
C ILE A 203 16.51 7.09 9.14
N LEU A 204 16.93 6.25 10.09
CA LEU A 204 18.35 5.99 10.36
C LEU A 204 19.11 5.49 9.13
N CYS A 205 18.53 4.57 8.35
CA CYS A 205 19.16 4.07 7.14
C CYS A 205 19.25 5.13 6.03
N VAL A 206 18.22 5.98 5.87
CA VAL A 206 18.26 7.09 4.92
C VAL A 206 19.36 8.09 5.28
N ILE A 207 19.58 8.35 6.57
CA ILE A 207 20.62 9.24 7.07
C ILE A 207 22.00 8.64 6.86
N PHE A 208 22.17 7.36 7.18
CA PHE A 208 23.41 6.64 6.91
C PHE A 208 23.76 6.72 5.43
N LEU A 209 22.78 6.47 4.55
CA LEU A 209 22.94 6.59 3.11
C LEU A 209 23.31 8.02 2.70
N ALA A 210 22.61 9.04 3.23
CA ALA A 210 22.93 10.44 2.95
C ALA A 210 24.36 10.81 3.38
N GLY A 211 24.83 10.30 4.53
CA GLY A 211 26.20 10.49 5.00
C GLY A 211 27.23 9.81 4.09
N VAL A 212 26.96 8.59 3.62
CA VAL A 212 27.82 7.88 2.65
C VAL A 212 27.91 8.66 1.34
N PHE A 213 26.79 9.14 0.81
CA PHE A 213 26.78 9.98 -0.39
C PHE A 213 27.50 11.30 -0.16
N ALA A 214 27.32 11.91 1.01
CA ALA A 214 27.99 13.17 1.33
C ALA A 214 29.51 13.03 1.37
N TYR A 215 30.00 11.91 1.91
CA TYR A 215 31.41 11.54 1.92
C TYR A 215 31.94 11.22 0.52
N LEU A 216 31.24 10.36 -0.24
CA LEU A 216 31.68 9.91 -1.57
C LEU A 216 31.73 11.04 -2.60
N PHE A 217 30.78 11.97 -2.56
CA PHE A 217 30.66 13.05 -3.55
C PHE A 217 31.23 14.39 -3.07
N GLY A 218 31.81 14.45 -1.87
CA GLY A 218 32.39 15.67 -1.31
C GLY A 218 31.35 16.79 -1.17
N TRP A 219 30.09 16.43 -1.01
CA TRP A 219 28.95 17.36 -0.87
C TRP A 219 29.12 18.29 0.32
N PHE A 220 29.85 17.83 1.33
CA PHE A 220 30.12 18.58 2.53
C PHE A 220 31.59 18.34 2.97
N PRO A 221 32.35 19.36 3.42
CA PRO A 221 33.70 19.18 3.96
C PRO A 221 33.67 18.35 5.24
N VAL A 222 34.00 17.06 5.09
CA VAL A 222 33.96 16.05 6.17
C VAL A 222 35.00 16.31 7.25
N SER A 223 36.06 17.07 6.93
CA SER A 223 37.11 17.46 7.86
C SER A 223 36.68 18.52 8.88
N GLU A 224 35.59 19.25 8.62
CA GLU A 224 35.14 20.34 9.48
C GLU A 224 34.07 19.88 10.49
N PRO A 225 34.36 19.89 11.81
CA PRO A 225 33.44 19.37 12.83
C PRO A 225 32.17 20.23 12.99
N GLN A 226 32.20 21.51 12.60
CA GLN A 226 31.05 22.43 12.68
C GLN A 226 29.86 21.94 11.86
N CYS A 227 30.14 21.18 10.83
CA CYS A 227 29.14 20.85 9.84
C CYS A 227 28.51 19.48 10.07
N TRP A 228 29.29 18.58 10.67
CA TRP A 228 28.75 17.42 11.36
C TRP A 228 27.81 17.85 12.49
N LEU A 229 28.16 18.89 13.25
CA LEU A 229 27.27 19.43 14.28
C LEU A 229 25.94 19.93 13.67
N ALA A 230 25.99 20.72 12.59
CA ALA A 230 24.78 21.18 11.89
C ALA A 230 23.94 20.01 11.34
N PHE A 231 24.60 18.96 10.83
CA PHE A 231 23.94 17.73 10.36
C PHE A 231 23.22 17.01 11.50
N PHE A 232 23.88 16.80 12.65
CA PHE A 232 23.27 16.15 13.82
C PHE A 232 22.15 16.99 14.44
N ILE A 233 22.26 18.32 14.43
CA ILE A 233 21.18 19.22 14.89
C ILE A 233 19.96 19.10 13.97
N CYS A 234 20.17 19.21 12.66
CA CYS A 234 19.08 19.09 11.68
C CYS A 234 18.43 17.69 11.75
N PHE A 235 19.25 16.65 11.88
CA PHE A 235 18.79 15.29 12.13
C PHE A 235 17.97 15.18 13.42
N GLY A 236 18.47 15.71 14.53
CA GLY A 236 17.79 15.67 15.82
C GLY A 236 16.42 16.33 15.77
N ILE A 237 16.31 17.48 15.09
CA ILE A 237 15.04 18.17 14.87
C ILE A 237 14.09 17.32 14.00
N CYS A 238 14.56 16.81 12.85
CA CYS A 238 13.76 15.95 11.98
C CYS A 238 13.28 14.68 12.70
N PHE A 239 14.15 14.07 13.50
CA PHE A 239 13.83 12.89 14.30
C PHE A 239 12.80 13.21 15.38
N ALA A 240 12.97 14.31 16.12
CA ALA A 240 12.02 14.74 17.14
C ALA A 240 10.64 15.01 16.54
N VAL A 241 10.58 15.74 15.41
CA VAL A 241 9.32 16.00 14.68
C VAL A 241 8.68 14.69 14.23
N SER A 242 9.46 13.78 13.63
CA SER A 242 8.95 12.49 13.16
C SER A 242 8.45 11.60 14.30
N ALA A 243 9.19 11.54 15.41
CA ALA A 243 8.80 10.79 16.61
C ALA A 243 7.53 11.34 17.25
N VAL A 244 7.42 12.67 17.39
CA VAL A 244 6.20 13.32 17.90
C VAL A 244 5.02 13.03 16.99
N LEU A 245 5.16 13.16 15.67
CA LEU A 245 4.09 12.83 14.72
C LEU A 245 3.69 11.35 14.80
N SER A 246 4.65 10.44 14.96
CA SER A 246 4.38 9.01 15.10
C SER A 246 3.63 8.70 16.40
N VAL A 247 4.05 9.27 17.53
CA VAL A 247 3.39 9.08 18.84
C VAL A 247 2.00 9.72 18.86
N LEU A 248 1.83 10.90 18.26
CA LEU A 248 0.52 11.55 18.15
C LEU A 248 -0.44 10.72 17.31
N LYS A 249 0.04 10.17 16.18
CA LYS A 249 -0.73 9.29 15.32
C LYS A 249 -1.09 7.99 16.03
N GLU A 250 -0.13 7.35 16.69
CA GLU A 250 -0.33 6.13 17.47
C GLU A 250 -1.30 6.36 18.63
N SER A 251 -1.19 7.50 19.33
CA SER A 251 -2.09 7.88 20.41
C SER A 251 -3.52 8.20 19.92
N ALA A 252 -3.66 8.80 18.74
CA ALA A 252 -4.97 9.04 18.12
C ALA A 252 -5.64 7.72 17.69
N ASP A 253 -4.89 6.84 17.03
CA ASP A 253 -5.38 5.53 16.60
C ASP A 253 -5.75 4.65 17.81
N ASN A 254 -4.93 4.66 18.88
CA ASN A 254 -5.22 3.94 20.13
C ASN A 254 -6.48 4.48 20.85
N ARG A 255 -6.69 5.80 20.85
CA ARG A 255 -7.92 6.40 21.42
C ARG A 255 -9.17 6.02 20.61
N HIS A 256 -9.06 5.94 19.29
CA HIS A 256 -10.16 5.53 18.43
C HIS A 256 -10.55 4.06 18.68
N LEU A 257 -9.56 3.17 18.79
CA LEU A 257 -9.76 1.76 19.14
C LEU A 257 -10.40 1.59 20.54
N ALA A 258 -9.92 2.35 21.53
CA ALA A 258 -10.47 2.31 22.88
C ALA A 258 -11.94 2.76 22.95
N LYS A 259 -12.35 3.73 22.12
CA LYS A 259 -13.75 4.17 22.00
C LYS A 259 -14.61 3.09 21.35
N GLY A 260 -14.14 2.46 20.27
CA GLY A 260 -14.86 1.35 19.61
C GLY A 260 -15.05 0.14 20.53
N LEU A 261 -14.05 -0.18 21.36
CA LEU A 261 -14.18 -1.24 22.38
C LEU A 261 -15.24 -0.93 23.44
N LYS A 262 -15.39 0.33 23.83
CA LYS A 262 -16.40 0.75 24.81
C LYS A 262 -17.81 0.66 24.24
N SER A 263 -18.04 1.16 23.03
CA SER A 263 -19.36 1.09 22.40
C SER A 263 -19.80 -0.36 22.19
N LEU A 264 -18.90 -1.24 21.74
CA LEU A 264 -19.22 -2.66 21.61
C LEU A 264 -19.58 -3.33 22.94
N LYS A 265 -18.92 -2.93 24.04
CA LYS A 265 -19.22 -3.46 25.38
C LYS A 265 -20.54 -2.94 25.93
N GLU A 266 -20.87 -1.68 25.67
CA GLU A 266 -22.19 -1.08 25.99
C GLU A 266 -23.29 -1.77 25.18
N ASP A 267 -23.16 -1.89 23.86
CA ASP A 267 -24.13 -2.58 22.98
C ASP A 267 -24.34 -4.05 23.40
N THR A 268 -23.26 -4.76 23.75
CA THR A 268 -23.34 -6.14 24.25
C THR A 268 -24.04 -6.22 25.61
N SER A 269 -23.80 -5.25 26.51
CA SER A 269 -24.42 -5.19 27.83
C SER A 269 -25.91 -4.86 27.74
N ASP A 270 -26.30 -3.94 26.86
CA ASP A 270 -27.70 -3.57 26.64
C ASP A 270 -28.49 -4.70 25.98
N GLY A 271 -27.89 -5.42 25.02
CA GLY A 271 -28.48 -6.60 24.40
C GLY A 271 -28.76 -7.74 25.41
N ILE A 272 -27.88 -7.94 26.40
CA ILE A 272 -28.08 -8.93 27.47
C ILE A 272 -29.17 -8.48 28.45
N THR A 273 -29.31 -7.16 28.68
CA THR A 273 -30.30 -6.61 29.63
C THR A 273 -31.71 -6.58 29.03
N HIS A 274 -31.85 -6.41 27.72
CA HIS A 274 -33.13 -6.47 27.01
C HIS A 274 -33.69 -7.89 26.78
N CYS A 275 -32.89 -8.94 26.99
CA CYS A 275 -33.31 -10.35 26.89
C CYS A 275 -33.73 -10.99 28.23
N LYS A 276 -33.83 -10.20 29.32
CA LYS A 276 -34.28 -10.64 30.65
C LYS A 276 -35.63 -10.02 31.00
#